data_AF-A0A973JFZ4-F1
#
_entry.id   AF-A0A973JFZ4-F1
#
_cell.length_a   1.000
_cell.length_b   1.000
_cell.length_c   1.000
_cell.angle_alpha   90.00
_cell.angle_beta   90.00
_cell.angle_gamma   90.00
#
_symmetry.space_group_name_H-M   'P 1'
#
loop_
_entity.id
_entity.type
_entity.pdbx_description
1 polymer ?
#
loop_
_entity_poly.entity_id
_entity_poly.type
_entity_poly.pdbx_seq_one_letter_code
_entity_poly.pdbx_strand_id
1 'polypeptide(L)'
;MVVAIPARFTRTQEREWVRRMVTKLAVQDQRRRPSDAQLAARAAELSTRYLDGRARPLSIAWSGQQGRRWGSCTPTEGTIRISTRLQGMPRWVQDYVVLHELTHLLHGGHGPEFWALVERYPRTDRARGFLEGYAFSADGAAGEAADEHERHDEPDLHDEPDTHDETDPPDAHEPPDDVHHQGELVLEVDDAADLAEVTPDDGARPAR
;
A
#
# COMPACT_ATOMS: atom_id res chain seq x y z
N MET A 1 21.64 -8.85 7.84
CA MET A 1 23.01 -8.93 7.27
C MET A 1 23.96 -8.27 8.25
N VAL A 2 25.12 -8.86 8.55
CA VAL A 2 26.06 -8.35 9.56
C VAL A 2 27.20 -7.60 8.86
N VAL A 3 27.58 -6.43 9.39
CA VAL A 3 28.72 -5.63 8.92
C VAL A 3 29.80 -5.68 9.99
N ALA A 4 30.93 -6.34 9.69
CA ALA A 4 32.02 -6.54 10.65
C ALA A 4 33.02 -5.37 10.65
N ILE A 5 33.23 -4.75 11.83
CA ILE A 5 34.14 -3.62 12.03
C ILE A 5 35.53 -4.15 12.48
N PRO A 6 36.66 -3.70 11.90
CA PRO A 6 37.98 -4.11 12.38
C PRO A 6 38.28 -3.53 13.77
N ALA A 7 38.64 -4.39 14.73
CA ALA A 7 38.89 -4.03 16.14
C ALA A 7 40.02 -3.00 16.40
N ARG A 8 40.73 -2.57 15.36
CA ARG A 8 41.86 -1.61 15.40
C ARG A 8 41.48 -0.22 14.87
N PHE A 9 40.19 0.07 14.71
CA PHE A 9 39.70 1.37 14.28
C PHE A 9 39.49 2.29 15.49
N THR A 10 39.87 3.56 15.37
CA THR A 10 39.43 4.59 16.31
C THR A 10 37.95 4.88 16.12
N ARG A 11 37.25 5.39 17.16
CA ARG A 11 35.81 5.76 17.08
C ARG A 11 35.48 6.71 15.92
N THR A 12 36.44 7.51 15.44
CA THR A 12 36.23 8.39 14.28
C THR A 12 36.32 7.62 12.97
N GLN A 13 37.36 6.79 12.79
CA GLN A 13 37.48 5.90 11.61
C GLN A 13 36.33 4.90 11.53
N GLU A 14 35.85 4.40 12.68
CA GLU A 14 34.66 3.57 12.78
C GLU A 14 33.43 4.29 12.22
N ARG A 15 33.13 5.51 12.70
CA ARG A 15 31.97 6.29 12.22
C ARG A 15 32.05 6.64 10.74
N GLU A 16 33.22 7.00 10.22
CA GLU A 16 33.43 7.23 8.78
C GLU A 16 33.22 5.96 7.97
N TRP A 17 33.76 4.84 8.43
CA TRP A 17 33.65 3.55 7.75
C TRP A 17 32.21 3.00 7.78
N VAL A 18 31.50 3.12 8.91
CA VAL A 18 30.08 2.78 9.04
C VAL A 18 29.25 3.64 8.10
N ARG A 19 29.41 4.97 8.11
CA ARG A 19 28.71 5.87 7.15
C ARG A 19 28.95 5.42 5.71
N ARG A 20 30.22 5.24 5.32
CA ARG A 20 30.58 4.78 3.96
C ARG A 20 29.97 3.43 3.60
N MET A 21 29.93 2.48 4.54
CA MET A 21 29.36 1.15 4.29
C MET A 21 27.83 1.20 4.20
N VAL A 22 27.15 1.94 5.09
CA VAL A 22 25.71 2.19 5.03
C VAL A 22 25.33 2.85 3.69
N THR A 23 26.05 3.90 3.26
CA THR A 23 25.82 4.51 1.94
C THR A 23 26.02 3.50 0.80
N LYS A 24 27.09 2.69 0.84
CA LYS A 24 27.36 1.67 -0.19
C LYS A 24 26.25 0.61 -0.24
N LEU A 25 25.72 0.21 0.91
CA LEU A 25 24.63 -0.75 1.03
C LEU A 25 23.30 -0.15 0.56
N ALA A 26 22.99 1.10 0.90
CA ALA A 26 21.81 1.81 0.40
C ALA A 26 21.85 1.95 -1.14
N VAL A 27 23.01 2.30 -1.72
CA VAL A 27 23.21 2.33 -3.18
C VAL A 27 23.06 0.93 -3.79
N GLN A 28 23.53 -0.12 -3.12
CA GLN A 28 23.40 -1.50 -3.60
C GLN A 28 21.96 -2.03 -3.49
N ASP A 29 21.20 -1.62 -2.47
CA ASP A 29 19.78 -1.91 -2.32
C ASP A 29 18.95 -1.17 -3.39
N GLN A 30 19.17 0.13 -3.57
CA GLN A 30 18.53 0.92 -4.63
C GLN A 30 18.78 0.31 -6.02
N ARG A 31 19.99 -0.19 -6.30
CA ARG A 31 20.32 -0.91 -7.56
C ARG A 31 19.66 -2.29 -7.70
N ARG A 32 19.11 -2.86 -6.62
CA ARG A 32 18.35 -4.12 -6.62
C ARG A 32 16.84 -3.89 -6.75
N ARG A 33 16.34 -2.68 -6.46
CA ARG A 33 14.93 -2.33 -6.63
C ARG A 33 14.58 -2.32 -8.13
N PRO A 34 13.45 -2.92 -8.54
CA PRO A 34 13.04 -2.87 -9.94
C PRO A 34 12.78 -1.42 -10.38
N SER A 35 13.20 -1.06 -11.58
CA SER A 35 12.84 0.23 -12.21
C SER A 35 11.43 0.20 -12.82
N ASP A 36 10.90 1.36 -13.19
CA ASP A 36 9.62 1.45 -13.93
C ASP A 36 9.67 0.70 -15.25
N ALA A 37 10.81 0.73 -15.96
CA ALA A 37 10.98 -0.03 -17.20
C ALA A 37 10.92 -1.56 -16.98
N GLN A 38 11.47 -2.04 -15.86
CA GLN A 38 11.37 -3.46 -15.48
C GLN A 38 9.95 -3.83 -15.03
N LEU A 39 9.26 -2.93 -14.34
CA LEU A 39 7.86 -3.08 -13.96
C LEU A 39 6.94 -3.15 -15.19
N ALA A 40 7.12 -2.24 -16.16
CA ALA A 40 6.36 -2.20 -17.41
C ALA A 40 6.62 -3.45 -18.28
N ALA A 41 7.87 -3.87 -18.42
CA ALA A 41 8.20 -5.13 -19.09
C ALA A 41 7.51 -6.32 -18.41
N ARG A 42 7.51 -6.36 -17.07
CA ARG A 42 6.85 -7.43 -16.32
C ARG A 42 5.32 -7.39 -16.45
N ALA A 43 4.71 -6.21 -16.46
CA ALA A 43 3.28 -6.05 -16.69
C ALA A 43 2.87 -6.59 -18.08
N ALA A 44 3.65 -6.31 -19.12
CA ALA A 44 3.42 -6.86 -20.45
C ALA A 44 3.53 -8.40 -20.49
N GLU A 45 4.51 -8.99 -19.81
CA GLU A 45 4.63 -10.45 -19.66
C GLU A 45 3.41 -11.08 -18.95
N LEU A 46 2.94 -10.45 -17.86
CA LEU A 46 1.80 -10.93 -17.07
C LEU A 46 0.50 -10.84 -17.86
N SER A 47 0.25 -9.69 -18.50
CA SER A 47 -0.89 -9.49 -19.41
C SER A 47 -0.91 -10.53 -20.52
N THR A 48 0.23 -10.75 -21.19
CA THR A 48 0.36 -11.76 -22.27
C THR A 48 0.05 -13.17 -21.76
N ARG A 49 0.50 -13.53 -20.55
CA ARG A 49 0.39 -14.89 -20.02
C ARG A 49 -0.98 -15.22 -19.42
N TYR A 50 -1.61 -14.27 -18.75
CA TYR A 50 -2.81 -14.52 -17.93
C TYR A 50 -4.05 -13.78 -18.44
N LEU A 51 -3.89 -12.63 -19.11
CA LEU A 51 -4.98 -11.78 -19.61
C LEU A 51 -5.05 -11.75 -21.15
N ASP A 52 -4.49 -12.77 -21.80
CA ASP A 52 -4.52 -12.96 -23.26
C ASP A 52 -3.92 -11.77 -24.05
N GLY A 53 -3.04 -10.99 -23.39
CA GLY A 53 -2.44 -9.77 -23.92
C GLY A 53 -3.42 -8.59 -24.11
N ARG A 54 -4.62 -8.66 -23.53
CA ARG A 54 -5.69 -7.64 -23.67
C ARG A 54 -5.47 -6.42 -22.76
N ALA A 55 -5.04 -6.63 -21.53
CA ALA A 55 -4.77 -5.54 -20.58
C ALA A 55 -3.45 -4.84 -20.92
N ARG A 56 -3.52 -3.63 -21.49
CA ARG A 56 -2.34 -2.85 -21.91
C ARG A 56 -2.42 -1.43 -21.34
N PRO A 57 -1.75 -1.13 -20.21
CA PRO A 57 -1.72 0.22 -19.67
C PRO A 57 -0.95 1.15 -20.61
N LEU A 58 -1.37 2.41 -20.67
CA LEU A 58 -0.58 3.49 -21.26
C LEU A 58 0.63 3.82 -20.38
N SER A 59 0.51 3.69 -19.07
CA SER A 59 1.64 3.82 -18.15
C SER A 59 1.52 2.91 -16.92
N ILE A 60 2.66 2.40 -16.44
CA ILE A 60 2.77 1.75 -15.13
C ILE A 60 4.08 2.18 -14.47
N ALA A 61 3.99 2.64 -13.22
CA ALA A 61 5.14 3.17 -12.48
C ALA A 61 5.07 2.88 -10.98
N TRP A 62 6.23 2.85 -10.33
CA TRP A 62 6.33 2.83 -8.88
C TRP A 62 5.88 4.18 -8.27
N SER A 63 5.20 4.15 -7.13
CA SER A 63 4.74 5.35 -6.42
C SER A 63 4.92 5.21 -4.90
N GLY A 64 5.37 6.28 -4.25
CA GLY A 64 5.37 6.39 -2.78
C GLY A 64 4.04 6.90 -2.22
N GLN A 65 3.15 7.41 -3.07
CA GLN A 65 1.92 8.12 -2.73
C GLN A 65 0.71 7.18 -2.82
N GLN A 66 0.86 5.95 -2.33
CA GLN A 66 -0.22 4.93 -2.30
C GLN A 66 -0.80 4.75 -0.89
N GLY A 67 -0.12 5.23 0.16
CA GLY A 67 -0.57 5.10 1.55
C GLY A 67 -0.63 3.64 1.98
N ARG A 68 -1.84 3.16 2.33
CA ARG A 68 -2.12 1.76 2.68
C ARG A 68 -2.24 0.85 1.45
N ARG A 69 -2.57 1.40 0.27
CA ARG A 69 -2.75 0.65 -0.98
C ARG A 69 -1.47 -0.03 -1.48
N TRP A 70 -1.66 -1.19 -2.09
CA TRP A 70 -0.61 -1.95 -2.79
C TRP A 70 -0.44 -1.49 -4.24
N GLY A 71 -1.51 -1.06 -4.89
CA GLY A 71 -1.52 -0.42 -6.19
C GLY A 71 -2.81 0.38 -6.41
N SER A 72 -2.92 0.97 -7.60
CA SER A 72 -4.15 1.59 -8.10
C SER A 72 -4.15 1.65 -9.61
N CYS A 73 -5.30 1.46 -10.24
CA CYS A 73 -5.53 1.64 -11.66
C CYS A 73 -6.54 2.77 -11.93
N THR A 74 -6.26 3.62 -12.93
CA THR A 74 -7.20 4.57 -13.51
C THR A 74 -7.54 4.07 -14.92
N PRO A 75 -8.61 3.27 -15.12
CA PRO A 75 -8.85 2.59 -16.40
C PRO A 75 -9.10 3.54 -17.57
N THR A 76 -9.76 4.67 -17.31
CA THR A 76 -10.03 5.74 -18.29
C THR A 76 -8.76 6.38 -18.85
N GLU A 77 -7.70 6.44 -18.05
CA GLU A 77 -6.38 6.96 -18.45
C GLU A 77 -5.39 5.86 -18.86
N GLY A 78 -5.74 4.58 -18.65
CA GLY A 78 -4.82 3.46 -18.80
C GLY A 78 -3.58 3.55 -17.88
N THR A 79 -3.68 4.25 -16.75
CA THR A 79 -2.56 4.49 -15.83
C THR A 79 -2.62 3.52 -14.65
N ILE A 80 -1.48 2.92 -14.30
CA ILE A 80 -1.32 2.07 -13.10
C ILE A 80 -0.20 2.62 -12.22
N ARG A 81 -0.43 2.66 -10.90
CA ARG A 81 0.59 2.96 -9.89
C ARG A 81 0.77 1.74 -8.99
N ILE A 82 2.02 1.40 -8.68
CA ILE A 82 2.35 0.28 -7.79
C ILE A 82 3.14 0.82 -6.59
N SER A 83 2.75 0.43 -5.38
CA SER A 83 3.35 0.93 -4.14
C SER A 83 4.82 0.54 -4.01
N THR A 84 5.71 1.50 -3.73
CA THR A 84 7.15 1.24 -3.51
C THR A 84 7.41 0.29 -2.33
N ARG A 85 6.44 0.12 -1.41
CA ARG A 85 6.42 -0.91 -0.36
C ARG A 85 6.67 -2.32 -0.91
N LEU A 86 6.21 -2.61 -2.14
CA LEU A 86 6.36 -3.91 -2.79
C LEU A 86 7.77 -4.17 -3.33
N GLN A 87 8.63 -3.16 -3.51
CA GLN A 87 9.96 -3.34 -4.12
C GLN A 87 10.90 -4.27 -3.31
N GLY A 88 10.68 -4.39 -2.00
CA GLY A 88 11.39 -5.35 -1.13
C GLY A 88 10.71 -6.71 -0.98
N MET A 89 9.49 -6.87 -1.49
CA MET A 89 8.69 -8.09 -1.32
C MET A 89 9.06 -9.18 -2.34
N PRO A 90 8.75 -10.46 -2.07
CA PRO A 90 8.99 -11.54 -3.02
C PRO A 90 8.30 -11.27 -4.36
N ARG A 91 9.00 -11.55 -5.48
CA ARG A 91 8.52 -11.24 -6.84
C ARG A 91 7.13 -11.80 -7.16
N TRP A 92 6.73 -12.92 -6.55
CA TRP A 92 5.39 -13.50 -6.75
C TRP A 92 4.25 -12.71 -6.07
N VAL A 93 4.57 -11.89 -5.06
CA VAL A 93 3.64 -10.92 -4.47
C VAL A 93 3.52 -9.71 -5.40
N GLN A 94 4.65 -9.19 -5.90
CA GLN A 94 4.68 -8.10 -6.89
C GLN A 94 3.89 -8.47 -8.16
N ASP A 95 4.10 -9.70 -8.67
CA ASP A 95 3.40 -10.23 -9.83
C ASP A 95 1.87 -10.31 -9.64
N TYR A 96 1.40 -10.67 -8.44
CA TYR A 96 -0.03 -10.70 -8.10
C TYR A 96 -0.64 -9.30 -8.15
N VAL A 97 -0.05 -8.33 -7.45
CA VAL A 97 -0.56 -6.94 -7.43
C VAL A 97 -0.56 -6.34 -8.84
N VAL A 98 0.51 -6.52 -9.62
CA VAL A 98 0.55 -6.05 -11.01
C VAL A 98 -0.54 -6.70 -11.86
N LEU A 99 -0.85 -7.99 -11.67
CA LEU A 99 -1.94 -8.65 -12.38
C LEU A 99 -3.32 -8.13 -11.95
N HIS A 100 -3.51 -7.87 -10.66
CA HIS A 100 -4.73 -7.27 -10.10
C HIS A 100 -5.02 -5.92 -10.78
N GLU A 101 -4.06 -4.99 -10.76
CA GLU A 101 -4.20 -3.67 -11.42
C GLU A 101 -4.39 -3.77 -12.94
N LEU A 102 -3.73 -4.73 -13.61
CA LEU A 102 -3.96 -4.99 -15.03
C LEU A 102 -5.37 -5.49 -15.31
N THR A 103 -5.98 -6.24 -14.38
CA THR A 103 -7.35 -6.76 -14.54
C THR A 103 -8.38 -5.64 -14.43
N HIS A 104 -8.08 -4.55 -13.69
CA HIS A 104 -8.92 -3.36 -13.65
C HIS A 104 -9.04 -2.61 -14.99
N LEU A 105 -8.11 -2.79 -15.93
CA LEU A 105 -8.26 -2.31 -17.31
C LEU A 105 -9.35 -3.06 -18.10
N LEU A 106 -9.83 -4.19 -17.59
CA LEU A 106 -10.83 -5.05 -18.23
C LEU A 106 -12.14 -5.11 -17.44
N HIS A 107 -12.07 -5.03 -16.09
CA HIS A 107 -13.22 -5.11 -15.18
C HIS A 107 -13.07 -4.09 -14.04
N GLY A 108 -13.97 -3.10 -13.97
CA GLY A 108 -13.87 -1.98 -13.03
C GLY A 108 -14.12 -2.29 -11.55
N GLY A 109 -14.42 -3.54 -11.20
CA GLY A 109 -14.64 -3.99 -9.82
C GLY A 109 -14.41 -5.50 -9.69
N HIS A 110 -14.45 -5.99 -8.46
CA HIS A 110 -13.98 -7.33 -8.05
C HIS A 110 -15.05 -8.43 -8.18
N GLY A 111 -15.84 -8.40 -9.25
CA GLY A 111 -16.86 -9.43 -9.52
C GLY A 111 -16.29 -10.80 -9.93
N PRO A 112 -17.15 -11.82 -10.14
CA PRO A 112 -16.72 -13.17 -10.54
C PRO A 112 -15.81 -13.20 -11.78
N GLU A 113 -16.08 -12.34 -12.78
CA GLU A 113 -15.27 -12.23 -13.99
C GLU A 113 -13.87 -11.66 -13.73
N PHE A 114 -13.73 -10.76 -12.75
CA PHE A 114 -12.44 -10.23 -12.32
C PHE A 114 -11.61 -11.33 -11.63
N TRP A 115 -12.20 -12.04 -10.66
CA TRP A 115 -11.50 -13.11 -9.95
C TRP A 115 -11.12 -14.27 -10.88
N ALA A 116 -12.00 -14.66 -11.81
CA ALA A 116 -11.70 -15.66 -12.85
C ALA A 116 -10.53 -15.29 -13.80
N LEU A 117 -10.09 -14.02 -13.81
CA LEU A 117 -8.87 -13.58 -14.48
C LEU A 117 -7.66 -13.55 -13.54
N VAL A 118 -7.81 -13.04 -12.31
CA VAL A 118 -6.72 -12.97 -11.32
C VAL A 118 -6.29 -14.35 -10.82
N GLU A 119 -7.22 -15.28 -10.62
CA GLU A 119 -6.96 -16.66 -10.19
C GLU A 119 -6.22 -17.51 -11.24
N ARG A 120 -6.11 -17.04 -12.49
CA ARG A 120 -5.22 -17.64 -13.50
C ARG A 120 -3.74 -17.58 -13.05
N TYR A 121 -3.39 -16.71 -12.09
CA TYR A 121 -2.07 -16.68 -11.48
C TYR A 121 -1.92 -17.79 -10.42
N PRO A 122 -1.00 -18.76 -10.58
CA PRO A 122 -0.92 -19.95 -9.70
C PRO A 122 -0.49 -19.71 -8.24
N ARG A 123 -0.47 -18.45 -7.77
CA ARG A 123 -0.07 -18.07 -6.41
C ARG A 123 -0.97 -16.99 -5.81
N THR A 124 -2.17 -16.77 -6.36
CA THR A 124 -3.12 -15.75 -5.89
C THR A 124 -3.39 -15.84 -4.39
N ASP A 125 -3.88 -16.97 -3.89
CA ASP A 125 -4.20 -17.15 -2.45
C ASP A 125 -2.98 -16.90 -1.56
N ARG A 126 -1.82 -17.39 -1.98
CA ARG A 126 -0.55 -17.20 -1.26
C ARG A 126 -0.12 -15.74 -1.23
N ALA A 127 -0.37 -14.98 -2.31
CA ALA A 127 -0.08 -13.56 -2.39
C ALA A 127 -1.02 -12.74 -1.52
N ARG A 128 -2.32 -13.04 -1.51
CA ARG A 128 -3.32 -12.42 -0.64
C ARG A 128 -2.94 -12.59 0.83
N GLY A 129 -2.76 -13.83 1.30
CA GLY A 129 -2.37 -14.10 2.70
C GLY A 129 -0.99 -13.54 3.11
N PHE A 130 -0.06 -13.34 2.16
CA PHE A 130 1.20 -12.64 2.45
C PHE A 130 0.99 -11.14 2.66
N LEU A 131 0.16 -10.50 1.82
CA LEU A 131 -0.14 -9.07 1.90
C LEU A 131 -0.96 -8.74 3.15
N GLU A 132 -1.93 -9.59 3.49
CA GLU A 132 -2.71 -9.53 4.74
C GLU A 132 -1.79 -9.60 5.97
N GLY A 133 -0.96 -10.65 6.08
CA GLY A 133 -0.04 -10.80 7.21
C GLY A 133 1.01 -9.69 7.29
N TYR A 134 1.44 -9.14 6.16
CA TYR A 134 2.33 -7.97 6.15
C TYR A 134 1.60 -6.70 6.62
N ALA A 135 0.37 -6.46 6.16
CA ALA A 135 -0.44 -5.30 6.57
C ALA A 135 -0.71 -5.33 8.07
N PHE A 136 -1.17 -6.48 8.60
CA PHE A 136 -1.37 -6.69 10.04
C PHE A 136 -0.11 -6.36 10.87
N SER A 137 1.06 -6.84 10.41
CA SER A 137 2.33 -6.60 11.10
C SER A 137 2.77 -5.13 11.04
N ALA A 138 2.50 -4.44 9.92
CA ALA A 138 2.86 -3.04 9.72
C ALA A 138 1.97 -2.08 10.51
N ASP A 139 0.66 -2.34 10.53
CA ASP A 139 -0.32 -1.54 11.26
C ASP A 139 -0.16 -1.76 12.79
N GLY A 140 0.12 -2.99 13.23
CA GLY A 140 0.40 -3.29 14.65
C GLY A 140 1.66 -2.59 15.19
N ALA A 141 2.76 -2.62 14.45
CA ALA A 141 4.00 -1.94 14.84
C ALA A 141 3.87 -0.41 14.88
N ALA A 142 2.94 0.17 14.12
CA ALA A 142 2.61 1.60 14.20
C ALA A 142 1.82 1.94 15.47
N GLY A 143 0.97 1.03 15.95
CA GLY A 143 0.25 1.18 17.23
C GLY A 143 1.18 1.12 18.44
N GLU A 144 2.09 0.15 18.49
CA GLU A 144 3.06 0.02 19.59
C GLU A 144 3.97 1.26 19.72
N ALA A 145 4.39 1.85 18.59
CA ALA A 145 5.22 3.06 18.58
C ALA A 145 4.49 4.33 19.03
N ALA A 146 3.15 4.36 18.97
CA ALA A 146 2.35 5.47 19.51
C ALA A 146 2.16 5.33 21.03
N ASP A 147 1.90 4.10 21.50
CA ASP A 147 1.65 3.75 22.90
C ASP A 147 2.89 3.94 23.82
N GLU A 148 4.11 3.96 23.26
CA GLU A 148 5.33 4.36 23.96
C GLU A 148 5.44 5.88 24.21
N HIS A 149 4.68 6.73 23.51
CA HIS A 149 4.74 8.20 23.67
C HIS A 149 3.79 8.76 24.73
N GLU A 150 2.76 8.02 25.15
CA GLU A 150 1.77 8.46 26.16
C GLU A 150 2.16 8.09 27.61
N ARG A 151 3.27 7.36 27.80
CA ARG A 151 3.78 6.98 29.13
C ARG A 151 4.92 7.87 29.60
N HIS A 152 4.64 9.15 29.87
CA HIS A 152 5.45 10.01 30.75
C HIS A 152 4.71 11.34 31.01
N ASP A 153 3.91 11.39 32.08
CA ASP A 153 3.56 12.63 32.79
C ASP A 153 3.27 12.28 34.26
N GLU A 154 4.08 12.80 35.19
CA GLU A 154 3.72 12.87 36.61
C GLU A 154 2.97 14.19 36.86
N PRO A 155 1.89 14.21 37.65
CA PRO A 155 1.19 15.43 37.97
C PRO A 155 1.88 16.16 39.13
N ASP A 156 2.06 17.48 39.00
CA ASP A 156 2.25 18.33 40.17
C ASP A 156 1.45 19.63 40.05
N LEU A 157 0.97 20.12 41.20
CA LEU A 157 -0.07 21.14 41.30
C LEU A 157 0.47 22.57 41.11
N HIS A 158 -0.39 23.55 40.82
CA HIS A 158 -0.49 24.79 41.60
C HIS A 158 -1.75 25.64 41.29
N ASP A 159 -2.15 26.44 42.29
CA ASP A 159 -3.38 27.23 42.48
C ASP A 159 -3.78 28.28 41.42
N GLU A 160 -5.10 28.57 41.42
CA GLU A 160 -5.88 29.69 40.82
C GLU A 160 -5.71 31.03 41.64
N PRO A 161 -6.39 32.20 41.39
CA PRO A 161 -7.49 32.50 40.45
C PRO A 161 -7.48 33.89 39.71
N ASP A 162 -8.51 34.08 38.86
CA ASP A 162 -9.25 35.32 38.51
C ASP A 162 -8.60 36.54 37.79
N THR A 163 -9.23 36.94 36.66
CA THR A 163 -9.92 38.24 36.52
C THR A 163 -10.91 38.25 35.32
N HIS A 164 -12.03 38.95 35.46
CA HIS A 164 -13.04 39.18 34.40
C HIS A 164 -12.69 40.42 33.52
N ASP A 165 -13.11 40.46 32.25
CA ASP A 165 -14.25 41.26 31.72
C ASP A 165 -14.26 41.37 30.17
N GLU A 166 -15.35 41.94 29.64
CA GLU A 166 -15.63 42.49 28.29
C GLU A 166 -16.26 41.62 27.17
N THR A 167 -17.27 42.25 26.56
CA THR A 167 -18.12 41.83 25.42
C THR A 167 -17.78 42.68 24.18
N ASP A 168 -18.34 42.54 22.97
CA ASP A 168 -19.62 41.95 22.56
C ASP A 168 -19.47 41.13 21.23
N PRO A 169 -20.12 41.34 20.05
CA PRO A 169 -20.62 40.17 19.31
C PRO A 169 -20.15 40.14 17.81
N PRO A 170 -20.89 39.60 16.80
CA PRO A 170 -20.33 38.57 15.92
C PRO A 170 -20.25 38.96 14.43
N ASP A 171 -19.58 38.17 13.58
CA ASP A 171 -19.95 38.14 12.15
C ASP A 171 -19.60 36.85 11.38
N ALA A 172 -20.40 36.60 10.34
CA ALA A 172 -20.17 35.81 9.13
C ALA A 172 -19.47 34.43 9.22
N HIS A 173 -20.28 33.36 9.34
CA HIS A 173 -19.94 32.07 8.75
C HIS A 173 -20.54 31.96 7.33
N GLU A 174 -19.68 32.10 6.32
CA GLU A 174 -20.01 31.88 4.91
C GLU A 174 -19.57 30.45 4.50
N PRO A 175 -20.45 29.60 3.92
CA PRO A 175 -20.07 28.24 3.52
C PRO A 175 -19.57 28.22 2.06
N PRO A 176 -18.35 27.71 1.77
CA PRO A 176 -17.91 27.51 0.40
C PRO A 176 -18.47 26.22 -0.21
N ASP A 177 -19.33 26.41 -1.22
CA ASP A 177 -19.68 25.57 -2.37
C ASP A 177 -19.32 24.06 -2.39
N ASP A 178 -20.37 23.25 -2.57
CA ASP A 178 -20.30 21.86 -3.06
C ASP A 178 -19.66 21.80 -4.46
N VAL A 179 -18.37 21.48 -4.53
CA VAL A 179 -17.73 21.04 -5.78
C VAL A 179 -17.90 19.52 -5.91
N HIS A 180 -18.86 19.11 -6.73
CA HIS A 180 -19.02 17.72 -7.17
C HIS A 180 -17.74 17.18 -7.85
N HIS A 181 -16.85 16.56 -7.07
CA HIS A 181 -15.71 15.82 -7.60
C HIS A 181 -16.17 14.42 -8.01
N GLN A 182 -16.28 14.18 -9.33
CA GLN A 182 -16.68 12.89 -9.86
C GLN A 182 -15.54 11.87 -9.79
N GLY A 183 -15.50 11.14 -8.67
CA GLY A 183 -15.03 9.75 -8.60
C GLY A 183 -13.60 9.45 -9.07
N GLU A 184 -12.60 9.83 -8.28
CA GLU A 184 -11.36 9.04 -8.25
C GLU A 184 -11.73 7.66 -7.67
N LEU A 185 -11.52 6.58 -8.42
CA LEU A 185 -11.76 5.20 -7.96
C LEU A 185 -10.62 4.77 -7.02
N VAL A 186 -10.58 5.41 -5.87
CA VAL A 186 -9.71 5.07 -4.73
C VAL A 186 -10.38 3.93 -3.97
N LEU A 187 -10.06 2.70 -4.34
CA LEU A 187 -10.30 1.56 -3.47
C LEU A 187 -9.02 1.26 -2.70
N GLU A 188 -9.11 1.38 -1.38
CA GLU A 188 -8.15 0.72 -0.50
C GLU A 188 -8.25 -0.79 -0.73
N VAL A 189 -7.10 -1.47 -0.71
CA VAL A 189 -7.06 -2.92 -0.94
C VAL A 189 -7.43 -3.65 0.35
N ASP A 190 -8.67 -3.42 0.82
CA ASP A 190 -9.29 -4.16 1.92
C ASP A 190 -9.71 -5.54 1.44
N ASP A 191 -8.70 -6.34 1.09
CA ASP A 191 -8.78 -7.76 0.69
C ASP A 191 -9.34 -8.67 1.81
N ALA A 192 -9.78 -8.09 2.94
CA ALA A 192 -10.24 -8.75 4.16
C ALA A 192 -11.78 -8.75 4.36
N ALA A 193 -12.54 -7.94 3.62
CA ALA A 193 -13.99 -7.78 3.87
C ALA A 193 -14.88 -8.69 3.00
N ASP A 194 -14.44 -9.09 1.80
CA ASP A 194 -15.30 -9.67 0.76
C ASP A 194 -15.43 -11.21 0.81
N LEU A 195 -15.30 -11.80 2.02
CA LEU A 195 -15.55 -13.23 2.27
C LEU A 195 -16.94 -13.50 2.89
N ALA A 196 -17.83 -12.49 2.90
CA ALA A 196 -19.03 -12.49 3.73
C ALA A 196 -20.38 -12.69 2.99
N GLU A 197 -20.42 -12.78 1.64
CA GLU A 197 -21.69 -12.96 0.89
C GLU A 197 -21.72 -14.11 -0.14
N VAL A 198 -21.03 -15.23 0.13
CA VAL A 198 -21.40 -16.51 -0.49
C VAL A 198 -22.59 -17.10 0.26
N THR A 199 -23.79 -16.66 -0.09
CA THR A 199 -25.02 -17.38 0.29
C THR A 199 -25.14 -18.68 -0.52
N PRO A 200 -25.43 -19.83 0.09
CA PRO A 200 -25.66 -21.06 -0.65
C PRO A 200 -27.02 -21.01 -1.37
N ASP A 201 -27.01 -21.23 -2.68
CA ASP A 201 -28.22 -21.37 -3.50
C ASP A 201 -28.96 -22.68 -3.16
N ASP A 202 -30.02 -22.57 -2.35
CA ASP A 202 -30.87 -23.68 -1.92
C ASP A 202 -31.99 -23.92 -2.95
N GLY A 203 -31.61 -24.47 -4.12
CA GLY A 203 -32.45 -24.39 -5.34
C GLY A 203 -32.72 -25.69 -6.14
N ALA A 204 -32.12 -26.83 -5.79
CA ALA A 204 -32.20 -28.05 -6.63
C ALA A 204 -33.37 -28.99 -6.28
N ARG A 205 -34.53 -28.82 -6.92
CA ARG A 205 -35.55 -29.89 -7.06
C ARG A 205 -35.45 -30.58 -8.42
N PRO A 206 -35.18 -31.90 -8.49
CA PRO A 206 -35.29 -32.63 -9.75
C PRO A 206 -36.75 -32.76 -10.20
N ALA A 207 -36.96 -32.69 -11.51
CA ALA A 207 -38.26 -32.89 -12.15
C ALA A 207 -38.74 -34.35 -12.04
N ARG A 208 -40.05 -34.54 -12.24
CA ARG A 208 -40.71 -35.85 -12.34
C ARG A 208 -40.52 -36.50 -13.71
#